data_AF-F3ZTY0-F1
#
_entry.id   AF-F3ZTY0-F1
#
_cell.length_a   1.000
_cell.length_b   1.000
_cell.length_c   1.000
_cell.angle_alpha   90.00
_cell.angle_beta   90.00
_cell.angle_gamma   90.00
#
_symmetry.space_group_name_H-M   'P 1'
#
loop_
_entity.id
_entity.type
_entity.pdbx_description
1 polymer ?
#
loop_
_entity_poly.entity_id
_entity_poly.type
_entity_poly.pdbx_seq_one_letter_code
_entity_poly.pdbx_strand_id
1 'polypeptide(L)'
;MASRRKLKKNVNAIIEDLFMHSMMQELLNPEIDKNKVDDILTRIYNAKNEFLSRISHTEPGNVKEYYKKFREDFSEETSQIIADIVALS
;
A
#
# COMPACT_ATOMS: atom_id res chain seq x y z
N MET A 1 -12.49 -17.70 -6.87
CA MET A 1 -11.53 -16.91 -7.69
C MET A 1 -11.96 -15.46 -7.91
N ALA A 2 -13.25 -15.18 -8.17
CA ALA A 2 -13.75 -13.80 -8.34
C ALA A 2 -13.47 -12.87 -7.15
N SER A 3 -13.57 -13.36 -5.91
CA SER A 3 -13.27 -12.59 -4.69
C SER A 3 -11.80 -12.17 -4.59
N ARG A 4 -10.86 -13.09 -4.87
CA ARG A 4 -9.40 -12.79 -4.88
C ARG A 4 -9.06 -11.78 -5.96
N ARG A 5 -9.62 -11.91 -7.17
CA ARG A 5 -9.44 -10.94 -8.26
C ARG A 5 -9.95 -9.55 -7.85
N LYS A 6 -11.13 -9.47 -7.24
CA LYS A 6 -11.68 -8.21 -6.73
C LYS A 6 -10.80 -7.62 -5.63
N LEU A 7 -10.31 -8.43 -4.70
CA LEU A 7 -9.42 -7.98 -3.63
C LEU A 7 -8.09 -7.44 -4.19
N LYS A 8 -7.46 -8.13 -5.14
CA LYS A 8 -6.25 -7.63 -5.82
C LYS A 8 -6.49 -6.28 -6.50
N LYS A 9 -7.64 -6.12 -7.17
CA LYS A 9 -8.01 -4.84 -7.80
C LYS A 9 -8.14 -3.71 -6.78
N ASN A 10 -8.78 -3.98 -5.63
CA ASN A 10 -8.93 -2.98 -4.57
C ASN A 10 -7.59 -2.60 -3.95
N VAL A 11 -6.72 -3.58 -3.66
CA VAL A 11 -5.36 -3.31 -3.14
C VAL A 11 -4.55 -2.49 -4.15
N ASN A 12 -4.56 -2.86 -5.43
CA ASN A 12 -3.88 -2.08 -6.46
C ASN A 12 -4.40 -0.64 -6.55
N ALA A 13 -5.71 -0.43 -6.51
CA ALA A 13 -6.29 0.91 -6.58
C ALA A 13 -5.79 1.79 -5.42
N ILE A 14 -5.80 1.27 -4.19
CA ILE A 14 -5.31 2.02 -3.01
C ILE A 14 -3.81 2.32 -3.13
N ILE A 15 -3.01 1.34 -3.55
CA ILE A 15 -1.57 1.52 -3.76
C ILE A 15 -1.27 2.55 -4.86
N GLU A 16 -2.03 2.52 -5.96
CA GLU A 16 -1.91 3.48 -7.06
C GLU A 16 -2.27 4.89 -6.61
N ASP A 17 -3.32 5.06 -5.78
CA ASP A 17 -3.67 6.35 -5.19
C ASP A 17 -2.56 6.89 -4.27
N LEU A 18 -1.97 6.04 -3.41
CA LEU A 18 -0.84 6.44 -2.53
C LEU A 18 0.40 6.84 -3.34
N PHE A 19 0.71 6.09 -4.40
CA PHE A 19 1.82 6.39 -5.30
C PHE A 19 1.62 7.74 -5.99
N MET A 20 0.43 7.98 -6.56
CA MET A 20 0.10 9.24 -7.22
C MET A 20 0.15 10.41 -6.24
N HIS A 21 -0.37 10.25 -5.03
CA HIS A 21 -0.33 11.32 -4.03
C HIS A 21 1.11 11.66 -3.61
N SER A 22 1.97 10.65 -3.42
CA SER A 22 3.39 10.85 -3.10
C SER A 22 4.12 11.60 -4.23
N MET A 23 3.89 11.22 -5.49
CA MET A 23 4.45 11.92 -6.64
C MET A 23 3.94 13.37 -6.76
N MET A 24 2.66 13.61 -6.42
CA MET A 24 2.12 14.96 -6.42
C MET A 24 2.79 15.86 -5.40
N GLN A 25 3.18 15.34 -4.22
CA GLN A 25 3.96 16.12 -3.25
C GLN A 25 5.30 16.58 -3.83
N GLU A 26 6.01 15.68 -4.53
CA GLU A 26 7.27 16.06 -5.21
C GLU A 26 7.05 17.11 -6.31
N LEU A 27 6.00 16.94 -7.10
CA LEU A 27 5.70 17.83 -8.23
C LEU A 27 5.28 19.24 -7.78
N LEU A 28 4.49 19.33 -6.69
CA LEU A 28 3.90 20.58 -6.23
C LEU A 28 4.80 21.35 -5.26
N ASN A 29 5.76 20.68 -4.60
CA ASN A 29 6.65 21.29 -3.60
C ASN A 29 8.12 21.16 -4.03
N PRO A 30 8.69 22.15 -4.75
CA PRO A 30 10.05 22.06 -5.30
C PRO A 30 11.17 21.91 -4.25
N GLU A 31 10.90 22.29 -3.00
CA GLU A 31 11.87 22.26 -1.89
C GLU A 31 11.81 20.95 -1.09
N ILE A 32 10.88 20.04 -1.42
CA ILE A 32 10.72 18.78 -0.70
C ILE A 32 11.96 17.90 -0.84
N ASP A 33 12.28 17.18 0.24
CA ASP A 33 13.39 16.23 0.24
C ASP A 33 13.02 15.00 -0.60
N LYS A 34 13.56 14.94 -1.82
CA LYS A 34 13.32 13.86 -2.78
C LYS A 34 13.68 12.48 -2.21
N ASN A 35 14.68 12.39 -1.34
CA ASN A 35 15.05 11.10 -0.74
C ASN A 35 13.92 10.56 0.14
N LYS A 36 13.21 11.43 0.86
CA LYS A 36 12.05 11.02 1.67
C LYS A 36 10.88 10.56 0.81
N VAL A 37 10.67 11.22 -0.34
CA VAL A 37 9.68 10.78 -1.32
C VAL A 37 10.06 9.41 -1.88
N ASP A 38 11.32 9.21 -2.26
CA ASP A 38 11.84 7.93 -2.78
C ASP A 38 11.72 6.80 -1.76
N ASP A 39 11.97 7.07 -0.48
CA ASP A 39 11.78 6.11 0.62
C ASP A 39 10.30 5.69 0.74
N ILE A 40 9.38 6.65 0.68
CA ILE A 40 7.93 6.39 0.70
C ILE A 40 7.50 5.60 -0.55
N LEU A 41 7.96 5.97 -1.74
CA LEU A 41 7.65 5.25 -2.98
C LEU A 41 8.18 3.81 -2.95
N THR A 42 9.38 3.61 -2.40
CA THR A 42 9.97 2.28 -2.18
C THR A 42 9.13 1.46 -1.21
N ARG A 43 8.65 2.06 -0.11
CA ARG A 43 7.75 1.43 0.85
C ARG A 43 6.43 1.02 0.19
N ILE A 44 5.81 1.91 -0.60
CA ILE A 44 4.59 1.63 -1.37
C ILE A 44 4.79 0.45 -2.34
N TYR A 45 5.93 0.41 -3.05
CA TYR A 45 6.26 -0.69 -3.96
C TYR A 45 6.40 -2.02 -3.22
N ASN A 46 7.07 -2.03 -2.07
CA ASN A 46 7.24 -3.22 -1.25
C ASN A 46 5.89 -3.71 -0.69
N ALA A 47 5.06 -2.80 -0.18
CA ALA A 47 3.72 -3.12 0.29
C ALA A 47 2.87 -3.75 -0.84
N LYS A 48 2.92 -3.18 -2.06
CA LYS A 48 2.25 -3.76 -3.23
C LYS A 48 2.65 -5.22 -3.44
N ASN A 49 3.95 -5.49 -3.50
CA ASN A 49 4.48 -6.83 -3.73
C ASN A 49 4.05 -7.80 -2.63
N GLU A 50 4.19 -7.40 -1.37
CA GLU A 50 3.82 -8.22 -0.22
C GLU A 50 2.32 -8.57 -0.24
N PHE A 51 1.45 -7.57 -0.28
CA PHE A 51 0.01 -7.80 -0.14
C PHE A 51 -0.59 -8.50 -1.37
N LEU A 52 -0.08 -8.26 -2.58
CA LEU A 52 -0.49 -9.04 -3.76
C LEU A 52 -0.03 -10.51 -3.68
N SER A 53 1.17 -10.75 -3.15
CA SER A 53 1.68 -12.10 -2.90
C SER A 53 0.81 -12.84 -1.89
N ARG A 54 0.48 -12.20 -0.75
CA ARG A 54 -0.41 -12.75 0.28
C ARG A 54 -1.79 -13.13 -0.25
N ILE A 55 -2.37 -12.36 -1.18
CA ILE A 55 -3.64 -12.73 -1.82
C ILE A 55 -3.47 -13.95 -2.75
N SER A 56 -2.32 -14.05 -3.42
CA SER A 56 -1.99 -15.15 -4.34
C SER A 56 -1.73 -16.47 -3.62
N HIS A 57 -1.13 -16.40 -2.43
CA HIS A 57 -0.69 -17.53 -1.62
C HIS A 57 -1.46 -17.59 -0.28
N THR A 58 -2.80 -17.61 -0.34
CA THR A 58 -3.63 -17.76 0.86
C THR A 58 -3.32 -19.09 1.57
N GLU A 59 -3.04 -19.04 2.87
CA GLU A 59 -2.76 -20.24 3.67
C GLU A 59 -3.98 -21.16 3.76
N PRO A 60 -3.81 -22.48 3.54
CA PRO A 60 -4.87 -23.46 3.73
C PRO A 60 -5.14 -23.67 5.23
N GLY A 61 -6.39 -23.93 5.59
CA GLY A 61 -6.82 -24.07 6.99
C GLY A 61 -7.71 -22.90 7.42
N ASN A 62 -7.20 -21.97 8.24
CA ASN A 62 -7.99 -20.89 8.81
C ASN A 62 -8.07 -19.62 7.93
N VAL A 63 -8.70 -19.77 6.76
CA VAL A 63 -8.84 -18.70 5.75
C VAL A 63 -9.50 -17.43 6.31
N LYS A 64 -10.44 -17.58 7.25
CA LYS A 64 -11.15 -16.44 7.85
C LYS A 64 -10.20 -15.55 8.66
N GLU A 65 -9.40 -16.15 9.53
CA GLU A 65 -8.42 -15.44 10.34
C GLU A 65 -7.30 -14.86 9.48
N TYR A 66 -6.84 -15.60 8.47
CA TYR A 66 -5.86 -15.11 7.49
C TYR A 66 -6.31 -13.79 6.83
N TYR A 67 -7.54 -13.74 6.31
CA TYR A 67 -8.06 -12.51 5.69
C TYR A 67 -8.47 -11.43 6.70
N LYS A 68 -8.67 -11.75 7.98
CA LYS A 68 -8.84 -10.75 9.03
C LYS A 68 -7.50 -10.04 9.25
N LYS A 69 -6.45 -10.80 9.53
CA LYS A 69 -5.08 -10.29 9.72
C LYS A 69 -4.57 -9.54 8.49
N PHE A 70 -4.81 -10.06 7.29
CA PHE A 70 -4.50 -9.36 6.04
C PHE A 70 -5.05 -7.93 5.99
N ARG A 71 -6.31 -7.74 6.42
CA ARG A 71 -6.94 -6.41 6.40
C ARG A 71 -6.39 -5.50 7.48
N GLU A 72 -6.12 -6.04 8.66
CA GLU A 72 -5.51 -5.30 9.78
C GLU A 72 -4.12 -4.80 9.36
N ASP A 73 -3.24 -5.70 8.91
CA ASP A 73 -1.90 -5.36 8.45
C ASP A 73 -1.93 -4.36 7.28
N PHE A 74 -2.80 -4.56 6.28
CA PHE A 74 -2.90 -3.65 5.13
C PHE A 74 -3.42 -2.27 5.54
N SER A 75 -4.40 -2.22 6.44
CA SER A 75 -4.94 -0.96 6.95
C SER A 75 -3.90 -0.20 7.76
N GLU A 76 -3.12 -0.90 8.58
CA GLU A 76 -2.05 -0.30 9.37
C GLU A 76 -0.94 0.26 8.46
N GLU A 77 -0.43 -0.55 7.53
CA GLU A 77 0.63 -0.15 6.60
C GLU A 77 0.21 1.07 5.76
N THR A 78 -0.99 1.03 5.17
CA THR A 78 -1.50 2.16 4.37
C THR A 78 -1.72 3.42 5.21
N SER A 79 -2.17 3.28 6.46
CA SER A 79 -2.36 4.41 7.37
C SER A 79 -1.03 5.06 7.75
N GLN A 80 0.02 4.26 7.97
CA GLN A 80 1.37 4.76 8.23
C GLN A 80 1.94 5.48 7.00
N ILE A 81 1.81 4.90 5.80
CA ILE A 81 2.22 5.55 4.55
C ILE A 81 1.49 6.89 4.37
N ILE A 82 0.18 6.95 4.63
CA ILE A 82 -0.58 8.21 4.55
C ILE A 82 -0.04 9.24 5.53
N ALA A 83 0.25 8.84 6.77
CA ALA A 83 0.83 9.75 7.76
C ALA A 83 2.20 10.29 7.32
N ASP A 84 3.05 9.44 6.76
CA ASP A 84 4.36 9.83 6.23
C ASP A 84 4.21 10.81 5.05
N ILE A 85 3.26 10.58 4.13
CA ILE A 85 2.99 11.50 3.02
C ILE A 85 2.45 12.85 3.52
N VAL A 86 1.55 12.85 4.50
CA VAL A 86 1.03 14.10 5.09
C VAL A 86 2.13 14.87 5.83
N ALA A 87 3.13 14.19 6.39
CA ALA A 87 4.27 14.83 7.03
C ALA A 87 5.27 15.45 6.03
N LEU A 88 5.10 15.21 4.72
CA LEU A 88 5.90 15.85 3.66
C LEU A 88 5.41 17.26 3.28
N SER A 89 4.14 17.56 3.51
CA SER A 89 3.52 18.87 3.23
C SER A 89 3.68 19.84 4.39
#